data_AF-A0A4U3KEQ0-F1
#
_entry.id   AF-A0A4U3KEQ0-F1
#
_cell.length_a   1.000
_cell.length_b   1.000
_cell.length_c   1.000
_cell.angle_alpha   90.00
_cell.angle_beta   90.00
_cell.angle_gamma   90.00
#
_symmetry.space_group_name_H-M   'P 1'
#
loop_
_entity.id
_entity.type
_entity.pdbx_description
1 polymer ?
#
loop_
_entity_poly.entity_id
_entity_poly.type
_entity_poly.pdbx_seq_one_letter_code
_entity_poly.pdbx_strand_id
1 'polypeptide(L)' 'ASASEAETNLENNPVDVLLLGPQVRYMKSDFEKRLSPKGIPTDVISMSDYGLMNGEKVLEQALGLLAQADKKE' A
#
# COMPACT_ATOMS: atom_id res chain seq x y z
N ALA A 1 -0.88 22.83 -23.87
CA ALA A 1 -0.16 21.78 -23.11
C ALA A 1 0.57 22.45 -21.95
N SER A 2 -0.07 23.31 -21.14
CA SER A 2 -1.28 23.20 -20.29
C SER A 2 -1.00 22.34 -19.06
N ALA A 3 -1.05 22.99 -17.89
CA ALA A 3 -0.93 22.44 -16.54
C ALA A 3 -1.70 21.12 -16.29
N SER A 4 -2.69 20.82 -17.13
CA SER A 4 -3.41 19.53 -17.21
C SER A 4 -2.52 18.28 -17.29
N GLU A 5 -1.38 18.32 -18.00
CA GLU A 5 -0.48 17.15 -18.10
C GLU A 5 0.32 16.91 -16.80
N ALA A 6 0.56 17.97 -16.03
CA ALA A 6 1.21 17.90 -14.71
C ALA A 6 0.24 17.43 -13.60
N GLU A 7 -1.06 17.69 -13.75
CA GLU A 7 -2.12 17.18 -12.87
C GLU A 7 -2.41 15.69 -13.15
N THR A 8 -2.44 15.31 -14.43
CA THR A 8 -2.52 13.90 -14.86
C THR A 8 -1.32 13.11 -14.30
N ASN A 9 -0.10 13.66 -14.46
CA ASN A 9 1.08 13.53 -13.57
C ASN A 9 0.89 12.97 -12.13
N LEU A 10 0.09 13.71 -11.35
CA LEU A 10 -0.03 13.59 -9.91
C LEU A 10 -1.09 12.55 -9.48
N GLU A 11 -1.96 12.17 -10.41
CA GLU A 11 -2.90 11.04 -10.32
C GLU A 11 -2.24 9.69 -10.66
N ASN A 12 -1.01 9.70 -11.19
CA ASN A 12 -0.45 8.61 -12.01
C ASN A 12 0.06 7.34 -11.32
N ASN A 13 -0.28 7.06 -10.07
CA ASN A 13 -0.24 5.68 -9.60
C ASN A 13 -1.24 5.54 -8.46
N PRO A 14 -2.49 5.14 -8.74
CA PRO A 14 -3.38 4.67 -7.70
C PRO A 14 -2.69 3.48 -7.02
N VAL A 15 -2.16 3.73 -5.82
CA VAL A 15 -1.65 2.67 -4.96
C VAL A 15 -2.80 2.28 -4.07
N ASP A 16 -3.43 1.17 -4.39
CA ASP A 16 -4.58 0.70 -3.63
C ASP A 16 -4.11 0.14 -2.27
N VAL A 17 -2.91 -0.46 -2.20
CA VAL A 17 -2.33 -1.01 -0.96
C VAL A 17 -0.82 -0.85 -0.93
N LEU A 18 -0.27 -0.51 0.24
CA LEU A 18 1.17 -0.39 0.46
C LEU A 18 1.66 -1.53 1.37
N LEU A 19 2.56 -2.37 0.86
CA LEU A 19 3.23 -3.42 1.64
C LEU A 19 4.71 -3.08 1.87
N LEU A 20 5.09 -3.01 3.14
CA LEU A 20 6.44 -2.67 3.57
C LEU A 20 7.23 -3.93 3.92
N GLY A 21 8.50 -3.98 3.50
CA GLY A 21 9.39 -5.06 3.92
C GLY A 21 9.67 -5.04 5.43
N PRO A 22 10.02 -6.19 6.03
CA PRO A 22 10.27 -6.30 7.48
C PRO A 22 11.39 -5.38 7.97
N GLN A 23 12.37 -5.08 7.12
CA GLN A 23 13.49 -4.18 7.38
C GLN A 23 13.03 -2.73 7.64
N VAL A 24 11.92 -2.30 7.02
CA VAL A 24 11.41 -0.92 7.08
C VAL A 24 10.09 -0.82 7.86
N ARG A 25 9.80 -1.79 8.73
CA ARG A 25 8.59 -1.84 9.57
C ARG A 25 8.37 -0.56 10.39
N TYR A 26 9.45 0.07 10.84
CA TYR A 26 9.38 1.31 11.62
C TYR A 26 8.74 2.47 10.84
N MET A 27 8.82 2.45 9.50
CA MET A 27 8.23 3.46 8.63
C MET A 27 6.71 3.28 8.46
N LYS A 28 6.15 2.12 8.84
CA LYS A 28 4.72 1.82 8.71
C LYS A 28 3.87 2.93 9.34
N SER A 29 4.21 3.36 10.55
CA SER A 29 3.40 4.35 11.26
C SER A 29 3.41 5.74 10.59
N ASP A 30 4.52 6.10 9.92
CA ASP A 30 4.59 7.36 9.17
C ASP A 30 3.72 7.30 7.90
N PHE A 31 3.85 6.20 7.15
CA PHE A 31 3.04 5.96 5.95
C PHE A 31 1.55 5.82 6.26
N GLU A 32 1.19 5.06 7.29
CA GLU A 32 -0.20 4.86 7.71
C GLU A 32 -0.88 6.19 8.06
N LYS A 33 -0.17 7.13 8.70
CA LYS A 33 -0.69 8.48 8.98
C LYS A 33 -0.90 9.31 7.71
N ARG A 34 0.03 9.23 6.75
CA ARG A 34 -0.05 9.94 5.48
C ARG A 34 -1.11 9.36 4.54
N LEU A 35 -1.33 8.05 4.62
CA LEU A 35 -2.17 7.27 3.71
C LEU A 35 -3.58 7.01 4.26
N SER A 36 -3.78 7.07 5.58
CA SER A 36 -5.10 7.07 6.23
C SER A 36 -6.10 8.06 5.59
N PRO A 37 -5.78 9.34 5.37
CA PRO A 37 -6.72 10.28 4.74
C PRO A 37 -6.99 9.98 3.26
N LYS A 38 -6.17 9.14 2.61
CA LYS A 38 -6.38 8.66 1.24
C LYS A 38 -7.10 7.31 1.17
N GLY A 39 -7.41 6.70 2.31
CA GLY A 39 -8.03 5.37 2.36
C GLY A 39 -7.10 4.22 1.95
N ILE A 40 -5.79 4.46 1.84
CA ILE A 40 -4.85 3.46 1.34
C ILE A 40 -4.34 2.60 2.52
N PRO A 41 -4.74 1.32 2.63
CA PRO A 41 -4.24 0.42 3.65
C PRO A 41 -2.74 0.18 3.51
N THR A 42 -2.04 0.23 4.65
CA THR A 42 -0.60 -0.01 4.72
C THR A 42 -0.32 -1.15 5.69
N ASP A 43 0.47 -2.13 5.27
CA ASP A 43 0.89 -3.21 6.15
C ASP A 43 2.32 -3.67 5.91
N VAL A 44 2.83 -4.55 6.77
CA VAL A 44 4.21 -5.03 6.73
C VAL A 44 4.21 -6.52 6.39
N ILE A 45 5.05 -6.89 5.43
CA ILE A 45 5.27 -8.28 5.03
C ILE A 45 6.00 -8.99 6.17
N SER A 46 5.50 -10.17 6.55
CA SER A 46 6.17 -11.01 7.53
C SER A 46 7.57 -11.40 7.07
N MET A 47 8.55 -11.45 8.00
CA MET A 47 9.91 -11.92 7.67
C MET A 47 9.91 -13.33 7.07
N SER A 48 8.99 -14.18 7.50
CA SER A 48 8.84 -15.54 6.95
C SER A 48 8.43 -15.53 5.48
N ASP A 49 7.40 -14.75 5.14
CA ASP A 49 6.90 -14.67 3.76
C ASP A 49 7.90 -13.95 2.83
N TYR A 50 8.59 -12.93 3.35
CA TYR A 50 9.64 -12.22 2.64
C TYR A 50 10.86 -13.13 2.38
N GLY A 51 11.29 -13.89 3.40
CA GLY A 51 12.45 -14.79 3.31
C GLY A 51 12.19 -16.03 2.44
N LEU A 52 10.95 -16.53 2.43
CA LEU A 52 10.53 -17.64 1.58
C LEU A 52 10.13 -17.18 0.17
N MET A 53 10.19 -15.86 -0.12
CA MET A 53 9.70 -15.27 -1.38
C MET A 53 8.29 -15.73 -1.74
N ASN A 54 7.42 -15.88 -0.72
CA ASN A 54 6.08 -16.41 -0.90
C ASN A 54 5.12 -15.32 -1.42
N GLY A 55 5.23 -15.01 -2.71
CA GLY A 55 4.46 -13.96 -3.35
C GLY A 55 2.94 -14.17 -3.29
N GLU A 56 2.48 -15.42 -3.25
CA GLU A 56 1.05 -15.76 -3.16
C GLU A 56 0.46 -15.28 -1.83
N LYS A 57 1.11 -15.63 -0.71
CA LYS A 57 0.75 -15.13 0.63
C LYS A 57 0.75 -13.61 0.72
N VAL A 58 1.78 -12.98 0.14
CA VAL A 58 1.93 -11.51 0.15
C VAL A 58 0.81 -10.86 -0.68
N LEU A 59 0.44 -11.45 -1.81
CA LEU A 59 -0.66 -11.00 -2.65
C LEU A 59 -2.02 -11.18 -1.97
N GLU A 60 -2.29 -12.34 -1.37
CA GLU A 60 -3.52 -12.59 -0.60
C GLU A 60 -3.67 -11.58 0.54
N GLN A 61 -2.57 -11.25 1.23
CA GLN A 61 -2.56 -10.23 2.28
C GLN A 61 -2.93 -8.84 1.71
N ALA A 62 -2.33 -8.44 0.58
CA ALA A 62 -2.66 -7.19 -0.11
C ALA A 62 -4.15 -7.14 -0.51
N LEU A 63 -4.66 -8.19 -1.15
CA LEU A 63 -6.06 -8.27 -1.58
C LEU A 63 -7.04 -8.24 -0.39
N GLY A 64 -6.71 -8.89 0.72
CA GLY A 64 -7.51 -8.85 1.94
C GLY A 64 -7.54 -7.46 2.59
N LEU A 65 -6.43 -6.72 2.53
CA LEU A 65 -6.37 -5.34 3.00
C LEU A 65 -7.20 -4.40 2.13
N LEU A 66 -7.14 -4.58 0.80
CA LEU A 66 -7.98 -3.86 -0.15
C LEU A 66 -9.47 -4.07 0.10
N ALA A 67 -9.90 -5.33 0.20
CA ALA A 67 -11.29 -5.68 0.45
C ALA A 67 -11.85 -5.11 1.77
N GLN A 68 -10.98 -4.83 2.75
CA GLN A 68 -11.37 -4.19 4.00
C GLN A 68 -11.38 -2.65 3.93
N ALA A 69 -10.52 -2.06 3.10
CA ALA A 69 -10.52 -0.63 2.85
C ALA A 69 -11.75 -0.19 2.04
N ASP A 70 -12.16 -0.99 1.05
CA ASP A 70 -13.35 -0.77 0.21
C ASP A 70 -14.67 -0.83 1.01
N LYS A 71 -14.72 -1.67 2.06
CA LYS A 71 -15.88 -1.82 2.95
C LYS A 71 -16.08 -0.70 3.97
N LYS A 72 -15.21 0.32 3.99
CA LYS A 72 -15.29 1.44 4.95
C LYS A 72 -16.13 2.64 4.45
N GLU A 73 -16.83 2.52 3.33
CA GLU A 73 -17.86 3.48 2.88
C GLU A 73 -19.17 3.40 3.67
#